data_AF-A0A1V2M5U7-F1
#
_entry.id   AF-A0A1V2M5U7-F1
#
_cell.length_a   1.000
_cell.length_b   1.000
_cell.length_c   1.000
_cell.angle_alpha   90.00
_cell.angle_beta   90.00
_cell.angle_gamma   90.00
#
_symmetry.space_group_name_H-M   'P 1'
#
loop_
_entity.id
_entity.type
_entity.pdbx_description
1 polymer ?
#
loop_
_entity_poly.entity_id
_entity_poly.type
_entity_poly.pdbx_seq_one_letter_code
_entity_poly.pdbx_strand_id
1 'polypeptide(L)'
;MPSNYFQPSIESNAQKLTKLLNEDIYTDLFNKLNNTTCVSYLKRDSHWNNYGAYLGFKEIIKDLGIKVENFEITEINKKREFNGDLDNMLYPDGSKYDEQIYYTFDNSFEFVSRFKSVDDIIIQTTSSHGEDSALVFRDSFGNALLDFFARQFETVEFSRAVPYQLEKAKDFDYVVLEIVERNLPNLLSPPILK
;
A
#
# COMPACT_ATOMS: atom_id res chain seq x y z
N MET A 1 0.10 -12.12 -20.81
CA MET A 1 0.74 -11.25 -21.81
C MET A 1 0.42 -11.78 -23.21
N PRO A 2 0.16 -10.90 -24.20
CA PRO A 2 0.06 -11.30 -25.60
C PRO A 2 1.30 -12.08 -26.06
N SER A 3 1.14 -13.03 -26.97
CA SER A 3 2.24 -13.85 -27.48
C SER A 3 3.32 -13.06 -28.22
N ASN A 4 2.99 -11.83 -28.65
CA ASN A 4 3.88 -10.88 -29.32
C ASN A 4 4.45 -9.81 -28.38
N TYR A 5 4.20 -9.89 -27.06
CA TYR A 5 4.79 -8.98 -26.10
C TYR A 5 6.27 -9.32 -25.91
N PHE A 6 7.13 -8.45 -26.43
CA PHE A 6 8.54 -8.47 -26.11
C PHE A 6 8.75 -7.71 -24.81
N GLN A 7 9.03 -8.44 -23.73
CA GLN A 7 9.52 -7.79 -22.52
C GLN A 7 10.88 -7.17 -22.85
N PRO A 8 11.01 -5.84 -22.81
CA PRO A 8 12.29 -5.22 -23.09
C PRO A 8 13.32 -5.73 -22.09
N SER A 9 14.49 -6.15 -22.57
CA SER A 9 15.63 -6.56 -21.73
C SER A 9 16.31 -5.37 -21.03
N ILE A 10 15.56 -4.28 -20.83
CA ILE A 10 16.03 -3.02 -20.29
C ILE A 10 15.68 -3.02 -18.81
N GLU A 11 16.64 -2.59 -18.00
CA GLU A 11 16.43 -2.37 -16.59
C GLU A 11 15.24 -1.42 -16.34
N SER A 12 14.34 -1.82 -15.42
CA SER A 12 13.16 -1.05 -15.05
C SER A 12 13.54 0.25 -14.32
N ASN A 13 12.62 1.20 -14.23
CA ASN A 13 12.87 2.43 -13.51
C ASN A 13 13.02 2.18 -12.01
N ALA A 14 12.29 1.21 -11.44
CA ALA A 14 12.47 0.80 -10.06
C ALA A 14 13.87 0.22 -9.84
N GLN A 15 14.31 -0.69 -10.70
CA GLN A 15 15.66 -1.29 -10.60
C GLN A 15 16.78 -0.22 -10.66
N LYS A 16 16.65 0.77 -11.55
CA LYS A 16 17.58 1.90 -11.62
C LYS A 16 17.58 2.74 -10.35
N LEU A 17 16.40 3.02 -9.79
CA LEU A 17 16.26 3.80 -8.57
C LEU A 17 16.81 3.05 -7.35
N THR A 18 16.50 1.77 -7.19
CA THR A 18 16.96 0.94 -6.06
C THR A 18 18.48 0.92 -5.96
N LYS A 19 19.21 0.91 -7.08
CA LYS A 19 20.69 1.01 -7.09
C LYS A 19 21.25 2.32 -6.52
N LEU A 20 20.43 3.36 -6.41
CA LEU A 20 20.80 4.68 -5.91
C LEU A 20 20.29 4.93 -4.49
N LEU A 21 19.38 4.11 -3.97
CA LEU A 21 18.84 4.24 -2.63
C LEU A 21 19.78 3.57 -1.61
N ASN A 22 19.81 4.13 -0.39
CA ASN A 22 20.45 3.43 0.72
C ASN A 22 19.57 2.23 1.12
N GLU A 23 20.19 1.09 1.41
CA GLU A 23 19.50 -0.12 1.86
C GLU A 23 18.72 0.13 3.17
N ASP A 24 19.19 1.07 4.01
CA ASP A 24 18.52 1.44 5.26
C ASP A 24 17.16 2.15 5.08
N ILE A 25 16.85 2.66 3.88
CA ILE A 25 15.63 3.45 3.61
C ILE A 25 14.73 2.81 2.55
N TYR A 26 15.05 1.59 2.11
CA TYR A 26 14.35 0.91 1.02
C TYR A 26 13.91 -0.49 1.42
N THR A 27 12.59 -0.71 1.34
CA THR A 27 11.98 -2.04 1.52
C THR A 27 11.79 -2.71 0.15
N ASP A 28 12.48 -3.83 -0.09
CA ASP A 28 12.33 -4.63 -1.32
C ASP A 28 11.09 -5.51 -1.27
N LEU A 29 9.98 -4.98 -1.81
CA LEU A 29 8.75 -5.73 -2.00
C LEU A 29 8.77 -6.66 -3.23
N PHE A 30 9.67 -6.45 -4.20
CA PHE A 30 9.69 -7.28 -5.41
C PHE A 30 10.11 -8.70 -5.08
N ASN A 31 11.18 -8.87 -4.31
CA ASN A 31 11.63 -10.20 -3.91
C ASN A 31 10.53 -10.93 -3.12
N LYS A 32 9.85 -10.24 -2.20
CA LYS A 32 8.77 -10.83 -1.40
C LYS A 32 7.57 -11.24 -2.25
N LEU A 33 7.09 -10.35 -3.11
CA LEU A 33 5.89 -10.55 -3.91
C LEU A 33 6.11 -11.52 -5.09
N ASN A 34 7.34 -11.69 -5.57
CA ASN A 34 7.67 -12.68 -6.60
C ASN A 34 7.80 -14.11 -6.06
N ASN A 35 8.09 -14.26 -4.76
CA ASN A 35 8.34 -15.57 -4.13
C ASN A 35 7.19 -16.02 -3.21
N THR A 36 5.97 -15.52 -3.45
CA THR A 36 4.77 -15.95 -2.72
C THR A 36 4.19 -17.25 -3.28
N THR A 37 3.62 -18.08 -2.40
CA THR A 37 2.89 -19.30 -2.78
C THR A 37 1.44 -19.03 -3.17
N CYS A 38 0.88 -17.92 -2.70
CA CYS A 38 -0.50 -17.49 -2.95
C CYS A 38 -0.54 -16.29 -3.88
N VAL A 39 -1.61 -16.18 -4.68
CA VAL A 39 -1.85 -15.03 -5.55
C VAL A 39 -1.92 -13.74 -4.70
N SER A 40 -1.01 -12.80 -4.98
CA SER A 40 -0.87 -11.52 -4.27
C SER A 40 -1.43 -10.32 -5.06
N TYR A 41 -1.83 -10.54 -6.31
CA TYR A 41 -2.42 -9.51 -7.18
C TYR A 41 -3.79 -9.92 -7.66
N LEU A 42 -4.67 -8.93 -7.77
CA LEU A 42 -5.94 -9.12 -8.44
C LEU A 42 -5.67 -9.42 -9.91
N LYS A 43 -6.39 -10.41 -10.46
CA LYS A 43 -6.25 -10.86 -11.85
C LYS A 43 -6.81 -9.84 -12.84
N ARG A 44 -7.79 -9.04 -12.42
CA ARG A 44 -8.57 -8.13 -13.28
C ARG A 44 -8.48 -6.68 -12.83
N ASP A 45 -7.55 -6.38 -11.94
CA ASP A 45 -7.30 -5.05 -11.39
C ASP A 45 -5.80 -4.78 -11.36
N SER A 46 -5.41 -3.51 -11.42
CA SER A 46 -4.01 -3.10 -11.41
C SER A 46 -3.33 -3.23 -10.05
N HIS A 47 -4.08 -3.39 -8.96
CA HIS A 47 -3.58 -3.42 -7.59
C HIS A 47 -3.26 -4.85 -7.10
N TRP A 48 -2.46 -4.91 -6.03
CA TRP A 48 -2.41 -6.11 -5.21
C TRP A 48 -3.78 -6.45 -4.61
N ASN A 49 -3.98 -7.71 -4.21
CA ASN A 49 -5.09 -8.04 -3.32
C ASN A 49 -4.69 -7.77 -1.86
N ASN A 50 -5.62 -7.88 -0.90
CA ASN A 50 -5.31 -7.59 0.50
C ASN A 50 -4.25 -8.52 1.09
N TYR A 51 -4.04 -9.72 0.52
CA TYR A 51 -2.93 -10.58 0.91
C TYR A 51 -1.58 -10.04 0.43
N GLY A 52 -1.49 -9.55 -0.81
CA GLY A 52 -0.30 -8.84 -1.28
C GLY A 52 -0.01 -7.58 -0.46
N ALA A 53 -1.05 -6.82 -0.11
CA ALA A 53 -0.93 -5.66 0.77
C ALA A 53 -0.44 -6.07 2.17
N TYR A 54 -0.97 -7.15 2.75
CA TYR A 54 -0.49 -7.68 4.03
C TYR A 54 0.98 -8.09 3.97
N LEU A 55 1.41 -8.78 2.91
CA LEU A 55 2.84 -9.10 2.71
C LEU A 55 3.69 -7.83 2.61
N GLY A 56 3.20 -6.79 1.93
CA GLY A 56 3.85 -5.50 1.86
C GLY A 56 4.00 -4.85 3.24
N PHE A 57 2.90 -4.78 3.99
CA PHE A 57 2.88 -4.31 5.37
C PHE A 57 3.91 -5.05 6.24
N LYS A 58 3.96 -6.40 6.17
CA LYS A 58 4.91 -7.22 6.95
C LYS A 58 6.37 -6.85 6.71
N GLU A 59 6.77 -6.65 5.46
CA GLU A 59 8.15 -6.26 5.17
C GLU A 59 8.43 -4.83 5.59
N ILE A 60 7.48 -3.90 5.42
CA ILE A 60 7.64 -2.50 5.86
C ILE A 60 7.85 -2.45 7.37
N ILE A 61 6.95 -3.03 8.19
CA ILE A 61 7.10 -2.97 9.65
C ILE A 61 8.36 -3.68 10.15
N LYS A 62 8.79 -4.74 9.45
CA LYS A 62 10.03 -5.45 9.75
C LYS A 62 11.24 -4.55 9.53
N ASP A 63 11.29 -3.81 8.42
CA ASP A 63 12.39 -2.89 8.11
C ASP A 63 12.37 -1.63 9.00
N LEU A 64 11.19 -1.24 9.51
CA LEU A 64 11.06 -0.25 10.58
C LEU A 64 11.52 -0.78 11.96
N GLY A 65 11.91 -2.05 12.08
CA GLY A 65 12.37 -2.66 13.32
C GLY A 65 11.26 -3.08 14.29
N ILE A 66 10.00 -3.04 13.85
CA ILE A 66 8.83 -3.40 14.64
C ILE A 66 8.65 -4.92 14.59
N LYS A 67 8.66 -5.56 15.76
CA LYS A 67 8.69 -7.04 15.87
C LYS A 67 7.34 -7.67 16.12
N VAL A 68 6.39 -6.90 16.65
CA VAL A 68 5.09 -7.38 17.12
C VAL A 68 4.00 -6.62 16.40
N GLU A 69 3.01 -7.37 15.90
CA GLU A 69 1.79 -6.79 15.36
C GLU A 69 0.83 -6.49 16.51
N ASN A 70 0.23 -5.30 16.47
CA ASN A 70 -0.72 -4.87 17.48
C ASN A 70 -2.16 -5.35 17.19
N PHE A 71 -2.30 -6.39 16.37
CA PHE A 71 -3.56 -7.02 16.02
C PHE A 71 -3.35 -8.49 15.66
N GLU A 72 -4.42 -9.26 15.75
CA GLU A 72 -4.50 -10.64 15.25
C GLU A 72 -5.55 -10.75 14.15
N ILE A 73 -5.23 -11.51 13.10
CA ILE A 73 -6.20 -11.88 12.07
C ILE A 73 -6.97 -13.10 12.59
N THR A 74 -8.24 -12.90 12.92
CA THR A 74 -9.13 -13.93 13.48
C THR A 74 -9.79 -14.77 12.40
N GLU A 75 -10.04 -14.19 11.22
CA GLU A 75 -10.64 -14.89 10.08
C GLU A 75 -10.08 -14.42 8.74
N ILE A 76 -10.10 -15.32 7.76
CA ILE A 76 -9.72 -15.04 6.37
C ILE A 76 -10.87 -15.48 5.46
N ASN A 77 -11.48 -14.50 4.78
CA ASN A 77 -12.61 -14.72 3.90
C ASN A 77 -12.22 -14.44 2.44
N LYS A 78 -12.56 -15.36 1.53
CA LYS A 78 -12.36 -15.16 0.09
C LYS A 78 -13.71 -14.91 -0.57
N LYS A 79 -13.84 -13.79 -1.28
CA LYS A 79 -15.10 -13.43 -1.95
C LYS A 79 -14.82 -13.00 -3.39
N ARG A 80 -15.68 -13.47 -4.30
CA ARG A 80 -15.65 -13.09 -5.72
C ARG A 80 -16.62 -11.94 -5.97
N GLU A 81 -16.28 -10.77 -5.46
CA GLU A 81 -17.13 -9.57 -5.51
C GLU A 81 -16.39 -8.30 -5.96
N PHE A 82 -15.06 -8.37 -6.16
CA PHE A 82 -14.27 -7.19 -6.45
C PHE A 82 -14.40 -6.79 -7.92
N ASN A 83 -14.77 -5.54 -8.19
CA ASN A 83 -14.84 -5.01 -9.55
C ASN A 83 -13.52 -4.33 -9.90
N GLY A 84 -12.73 -4.95 -10.77
CA GLY A 84 -11.39 -4.48 -11.11
C GLY A 84 -11.36 -3.36 -12.15
N ASP A 85 -10.38 -2.48 -12.03
CA ASP A 85 -10.19 -1.33 -12.92
C ASP A 85 -9.89 -1.73 -14.38
N LEU A 86 -9.15 -2.81 -14.62
CA LEU A 86 -8.77 -3.25 -15.97
C LEU A 86 -9.98 -3.68 -16.80
N ASP A 87 -10.99 -4.28 -16.17
CA ASP A 87 -12.23 -4.67 -16.83
C ASP A 87 -13.01 -3.45 -17.32
N ASN A 88 -13.13 -2.44 -16.48
CA ASN A 88 -13.78 -1.18 -16.81
C ASN A 88 -13.06 -0.44 -17.95
N MET A 89 -11.76 -0.67 -18.12
CA MET A 89 -10.97 -0.10 -19.22
C MET A 89 -11.10 -0.87 -20.54
N LEU A 90 -11.33 -2.19 -20.51
CA LEU A 90 -11.32 -3.04 -21.70
C LEU A 90 -12.72 -3.39 -22.24
N TYR A 91 -13.69 -3.67 -21.37
CA TYR A 91 -15.04 -4.12 -21.76
C TYR A 91 -16.10 -3.67 -20.73
N PRO A 92 -16.80 -2.55 -20.98
CA PRO A 92 -17.78 -2.00 -20.02
C PRO A 92 -18.99 -2.89 -19.71
N ASP A 93 -19.36 -3.80 -20.61
CA ASP A 93 -20.62 -4.57 -20.55
C ASP A 93 -20.43 -6.06 -20.15
N GLY A 94 -19.34 -6.37 -19.46
CA GLY A 94 -18.97 -7.75 -19.13
C GLY A 94 -18.09 -7.94 -17.90
N SER A 95 -18.12 -6.99 -16.95
CA SER A 95 -17.27 -7.03 -15.75
C SER A 95 -17.48 -8.34 -14.99
N LYS A 96 -16.41 -9.12 -14.85
CA LYS A 96 -16.42 -10.33 -14.01
C LYS A 96 -15.75 -9.97 -12.70
N TYR A 97 -16.40 -10.28 -11.60
CA TYR A 97 -15.82 -10.05 -10.28
C TYR A 97 -14.55 -10.89 -10.09
N ASP A 98 -13.54 -10.24 -9.52
CA ASP A 98 -12.32 -10.86 -9.08
C ASP A 98 -12.46 -11.41 -7.65
N GLU A 99 -11.60 -12.37 -7.33
CA GLU A 99 -11.50 -12.90 -5.98
C GLU A 99 -10.61 -12.01 -5.12
N GLN A 100 -11.18 -11.48 -4.04
CA GLN A 100 -10.49 -10.67 -3.04
C GLN A 100 -10.46 -11.42 -1.71
N ILE A 101 -9.41 -11.15 -0.94
CA ILE A 101 -9.21 -11.67 0.42
C ILE A 101 -9.64 -10.58 1.40
N TYR A 102 -10.39 -10.94 2.42
CA TYR A 102 -10.82 -10.03 3.49
C TYR A 102 -10.42 -10.62 4.83
N TYR A 103 -9.93 -9.76 5.71
CA TYR A 103 -9.49 -10.13 7.04
C TYR A 103 -10.52 -9.65 8.07
N THR A 104 -10.81 -10.51 9.03
CA THR A 104 -11.44 -10.10 10.30
C THR A 104 -10.32 -9.98 11.31
N PHE A 105 -10.37 -8.93 12.13
CA PHE A 105 -9.35 -8.63 13.14
C PHE A 105 -9.95 -8.77 14.54
N ASP A 106 -9.09 -9.00 15.53
CA ASP A 106 -9.45 -9.02 16.96
C ASP A 106 -9.76 -7.62 17.51
N ASN A 107 -9.29 -6.57 16.83
CA ASN A 107 -9.49 -5.19 17.22
C ASN A 107 -9.91 -4.26 16.06
N SER A 108 -10.18 -3.01 16.42
CA SER A 108 -10.64 -1.94 15.54
C SER A 108 -9.86 -0.65 15.79
N PHE A 109 -10.00 0.28 14.86
CA PHE A 109 -9.52 1.66 14.97
C PHE A 109 -10.66 2.62 14.64
N GLU A 110 -10.43 3.91 14.87
CA GLU A 110 -11.38 4.97 14.59
C GLU A 110 -10.80 5.96 13.58
N PHE A 111 -11.66 6.55 12.74
CA PHE A 111 -11.28 7.68 11.90
C PHE A 111 -11.39 8.98 12.71
N VAL A 112 -10.31 9.75 12.78
CA VAL A 112 -10.23 11.01 13.53
C VAL A 112 -11.06 12.11 12.85
N SER A 113 -11.16 12.06 11.53
CA SER A 113 -11.92 13.01 10.71
C SER A 113 -13.00 12.31 9.88
N ARG A 114 -13.79 13.10 9.14
CA ARG A 114 -14.85 12.54 8.29
C ARG A 114 -14.25 11.72 7.15
N PHE A 115 -14.23 10.41 7.33
CA PHE A 115 -13.93 9.44 6.28
C PHE A 115 -15.09 9.31 5.30
N LYS A 116 -14.82 9.52 4.00
CA LYS A 116 -15.77 9.27 2.91
C LYS A 116 -15.37 8.03 2.13
N SER A 117 -14.08 7.88 1.85
CA SER A 117 -13.55 6.76 1.08
C SER A 117 -12.04 6.63 1.26
N VAL A 118 -11.48 5.46 0.89
CA VAL A 118 -10.03 5.23 0.82
C VAL A 118 -9.32 6.17 -0.19
N ASP A 119 -10.08 6.81 -1.07
CA ASP A 119 -9.56 7.77 -2.03
C ASP A 119 -9.41 9.21 -1.49
N ASP A 120 -9.84 9.47 -0.26
CA ASP A 120 -9.68 10.77 0.39
C ASP A 120 -8.20 11.22 0.39
N ILE A 121 -7.97 12.52 0.21
CA ILE A 121 -6.61 13.08 0.06
C ILE A 121 -5.78 12.83 1.34
N ILE A 122 -6.41 13.04 2.49
CA ILE A 122 -5.85 12.81 3.82
C ILE A 122 -6.85 11.94 4.58
N ILE A 123 -6.36 10.86 5.19
CA ILE A 123 -7.11 9.98 6.09
C ILE A 123 -6.32 9.93 7.39
N GLN A 124 -6.99 10.17 8.51
CA GLN A 124 -6.38 10.12 9.84
C GLN A 124 -7.11 9.09 10.69
N THR A 125 -6.36 8.23 11.35
CA THR A 125 -6.89 7.16 12.20
C THR A 125 -6.23 7.18 13.57
N THR A 126 -6.96 6.66 14.56
CA THR A 126 -6.42 6.37 15.88
C THR A 126 -6.83 4.99 16.36
N SER A 127 -5.96 4.32 17.11
CA SER A 127 -6.21 2.99 17.68
C SER A 127 -5.71 2.93 19.12
N SER A 128 -6.55 2.48 20.03
CA SER A 128 -6.16 2.25 21.43
C SER A 128 -5.25 1.03 21.62
N HIS A 129 -5.08 0.21 20.57
CA HIS A 129 -4.20 -0.96 20.59
C HIS A 129 -2.87 -0.69 19.88
N GLY A 130 -2.80 0.39 19.09
CA GLY A 130 -1.60 0.74 18.35
C GLY A 130 -0.56 1.41 19.25
N GLU A 131 0.68 1.46 18.76
CA GLU A 131 1.82 2.11 19.41
C GLU A 131 2.48 3.07 18.43
N ASP A 132 3.08 4.16 18.93
CA ASP A 132 3.75 5.17 18.12
C ASP A 132 2.85 5.81 17.03
N SER A 133 3.44 6.68 16.23
CA SER A 133 2.76 7.41 15.15
C SER A 133 3.41 7.18 13.79
N ALA A 134 2.59 7.11 12.73
CA ALA A 134 3.08 6.92 11.37
C ALA A 134 2.48 7.91 10.36
N LEU A 135 3.32 8.45 9.48
CA LEU A 135 2.93 9.19 8.29
C LEU A 135 3.15 8.33 7.05
N VAL A 136 2.08 8.03 6.32
CA VAL A 136 2.13 7.19 5.12
C VAL A 136 1.80 8.03 3.89
N PHE A 137 2.83 8.44 3.18
CA PHE A 137 2.69 8.93 1.80
C PHE A 137 2.46 7.74 0.88
N ARG A 138 1.48 7.85 -0.01
CA ARG A 138 1.03 6.68 -0.77
C ARG A 138 0.43 7.04 -2.11
N ASP A 139 0.23 6.04 -2.95
CA ASP A 139 -0.71 6.12 -4.07
C ASP A 139 -1.94 5.20 -3.87
N SER A 140 -2.61 4.78 -4.94
CA SER A 140 -3.80 3.94 -4.79
C SER A 140 -3.49 2.53 -4.24
N PHE A 141 -2.25 2.06 -4.33
CA PHE A 141 -1.82 0.79 -3.72
C PHE A 141 -1.89 0.82 -2.19
N GLY A 142 -1.50 1.94 -1.58
CA GLY A 142 -1.60 2.15 -0.14
C GLY A 142 -3.02 2.12 0.41
N ASN A 143 -4.08 2.15 -0.41
CA ASN A 143 -5.46 1.99 0.06
C ASN A 143 -5.64 0.68 0.84
N ALA A 144 -5.03 -0.41 0.36
CA ALA A 144 -5.12 -1.72 1.01
C ALA A 144 -4.19 -1.86 2.24
N LEU A 145 -3.28 -0.90 2.46
CA LEU A 145 -2.41 -0.86 3.64
C LEU A 145 -3.08 -0.19 4.84
N LEU A 146 -4.08 0.67 4.60
CA LEU A 146 -4.74 1.48 5.61
C LEU A 146 -5.19 0.66 6.82
N ASP A 147 -5.86 -0.46 6.58
CA ASP A 147 -6.46 -1.30 7.63
C ASP A 147 -5.40 -1.89 8.58
N PHE A 148 -4.21 -2.22 8.07
CA PHE A 148 -3.11 -2.76 8.86
C PHE A 148 -2.37 -1.67 9.64
N PHE A 149 -2.01 -0.57 8.96
CA PHE A 149 -1.32 0.56 9.60
C PHE A 149 -2.20 1.19 10.70
N ALA A 150 -3.49 1.39 10.43
CA ALA A 150 -4.41 2.01 11.38
C ALA A 150 -4.59 1.19 12.67
N ARG A 151 -4.32 -0.12 12.64
CA ARG A 151 -4.29 -0.98 13.84
C ARG A 151 -2.92 -1.05 14.48
N GLN A 152 -1.86 -1.02 13.68
CA GLN A 152 -0.50 -1.12 14.17
C GLN A 152 -0.10 0.10 15.01
N PHE A 153 -0.48 1.30 14.58
CA PHE A 153 -0.03 2.55 15.18
C PHE A 153 -1.13 3.26 15.96
N GLU A 154 -0.77 3.97 17.04
CA GLU A 154 -1.73 4.74 17.85
C GLU A 154 -2.35 5.87 17.02
N THR A 155 -1.53 6.54 16.20
CA THR A 155 -1.97 7.60 15.29
C THR A 155 -1.37 7.39 13.90
N VAL A 156 -2.20 7.44 12.86
CA VAL A 156 -1.72 7.39 11.47
C VAL A 156 -2.31 8.50 10.64
N GLU A 157 -1.49 9.11 9.79
CA GLU A 157 -1.94 9.94 8.68
C GLU A 157 -1.56 9.29 7.33
N PHE A 158 -2.56 8.93 6.54
CA PHE A 158 -2.39 8.53 5.14
C PHE A 158 -2.59 9.75 4.24
N SER A 159 -1.64 10.00 3.34
CA SER A 159 -1.69 11.12 2.40
C SER A 159 -1.37 10.69 0.97
N ARG A 160 -2.31 10.93 0.04
CA ARG A 160 -2.05 10.86 -1.42
C ARG A 160 -1.71 12.21 -2.04
N ALA A 161 -1.49 13.24 -1.22
CA ALA A 161 -1.19 14.57 -1.73
C ALA A 161 0.14 14.54 -2.50
N VAL A 162 0.12 15.02 -3.74
CA VAL A 162 1.31 15.30 -4.54
C VAL A 162 1.29 16.81 -4.86
N PRO A 163 2.36 17.56 -4.55
CA PRO A 163 3.62 17.10 -3.95
C PRO A 163 3.49 16.69 -2.47
N TYR A 164 4.41 15.81 -2.02
CA TYR A 164 4.44 15.31 -0.64
C TYR A 164 4.83 16.43 0.35
N GLN A 165 4.12 16.47 1.48
CA GLN A 165 4.30 17.46 2.56
C GLN A 165 5.35 16.95 3.56
N LEU A 166 6.62 16.93 3.14
CA LEU A 166 7.72 16.34 3.92
C LEU A 166 7.95 17.06 5.26
N GLU A 167 7.52 18.30 5.42
CA GLU A 167 7.61 19.05 6.67
C GLU A 167 6.86 18.39 7.84
N LYS A 168 5.85 17.57 7.53
CA LYS A 168 5.10 16.79 8.53
C LYS A 168 5.90 15.61 9.09
N ALA A 169 6.95 15.16 8.40
CA ALA A 169 7.74 14.00 8.83
C ALA A 169 8.28 14.12 10.27
N LYS A 170 8.55 15.36 10.73
CA LYS A 170 9.05 15.63 12.08
C LYS A 170 8.03 15.41 13.20
N ASP A 171 6.75 15.33 12.85
CA ASP A 171 5.64 15.22 13.80
C ASP A 171 5.21 13.76 14.02
N PHE A 172 5.90 12.80 13.38
CA PHE A 172 5.62 11.36 13.46
C PHE A 172 6.88 10.56 13.77
N ASP A 173 6.71 9.41 14.42
CA ASP A 173 7.82 8.50 14.77
C ASP A 173 8.33 7.74 13.54
N TYR A 174 7.43 7.36 12.66
CA TYR A 174 7.74 6.65 11.40
C TYR A 174 7.17 7.37 10.19
N VAL A 175 7.91 7.32 9.08
CA VAL A 175 7.48 7.85 7.79
C VAL A 175 7.67 6.79 6.72
N VAL A 176 6.60 6.49 5.99
CA VAL A 176 6.59 5.52 4.90
C VAL A 176 6.16 6.20 3.61
N LEU A 177 6.89 5.97 2.54
CA LEU A 177 6.50 6.35 1.18
C LEU A 177 6.25 5.07 0.36
N GLU A 178 4.97 4.77 0.18
CA GLU A 178 4.51 3.73 -0.73
C GLU A 178 4.30 4.34 -2.12
N ILE A 179 4.92 3.74 -3.15
CA ILE A 179 4.77 4.22 -4.52
C ILE A 179 5.03 3.08 -5.53
N VAL A 180 4.17 2.96 -6.53
CA VAL A 180 4.42 2.04 -7.64
C VAL A 180 5.35 2.61 -8.69
N GLU A 181 6.05 1.74 -9.43
CA GLU A 181 7.06 2.14 -10.43
C GLU A 181 6.52 3.18 -11.44
N ARG A 182 5.28 3.03 -11.90
CA ARG A 182 4.66 3.97 -12.86
C ARG A 182 4.47 5.38 -12.31
N ASN A 183 4.45 5.53 -10.99
CA ASN A 183 4.24 6.79 -10.28
C ASN A 183 5.55 7.43 -9.80
N LEU A 184 6.71 6.80 -9.97
CA LEU A 184 8.02 7.39 -9.63
C LEU A 184 8.24 8.83 -10.15
N PRO A 185 7.72 9.24 -11.33
CA PRO A 185 7.81 10.65 -11.74
C PRO A 185 7.20 11.66 -10.74
N ASN A 186 6.27 11.24 -9.87
CA ASN A 186 5.72 12.10 -8.82
C ASN A 186 6.79 12.58 -7.83
N LEU A 187 7.88 11.82 -7.65
CA LEU A 187 9.03 12.21 -6.82
C LEU A 187 9.80 13.41 -7.37
N LEU A 188 9.66 13.70 -8.67
CA LEU A 188 10.29 14.85 -9.31
C LEU A 188 9.51 16.15 -9.07
N SER A 189 8.26 16.05 -8.59
CA SER A 189 7.49 17.24 -8.22
C SER A 189 8.12 17.84 -6.96
N PRO A 190 8.50 19.13 -6.95
CA PRO A 190 9.18 19.72 -5.82
C PRO A 190 8.32 19.58 -4.56
N PRO A 191 8.86 19.06 -3.45
CA PRO A 191 8.12 18.95 -2.20
C PRO A 191 7.70 20.34 -1.73
N ILE A 192 6.53 20.44 -1.10
CA ILE A 192 6.17 21.67 -0.40
C ILE A 192 7.04 21.70 0.86
N LEU A 193 7.86 22.73 1.00
CA LEU A 193 8.57 23.07 2.24
C LEU A 193 8.05 24.45 2.62
N LYS A 194 7.29 24.55 3.71
CA LYS A 194 6.82 25.84 4.26
C LYS A 194 7.62 26.23 5.49
#